data_AF-A0A537WG52-F1
#
_entry.id   AF-A0A537WG52-F1
#
_cell.length_a   1.000
_cell.length_b   1.000
_cell.length_c   1.000
_cell.angle_alpha   90.00
_cell.angle_beta   90.00
_cell.angle_gamma   90.00
#
_symmetry.space_group_name_H-M   'P 1'
#
loop_
_entity.id
_entity.type
_entity.pdbx_description
1 polymer ?
#
loop_
_entity_poly.entity_id
_entity_poly.type
_entity_poly.pdbx_seq_one_letter_code
_entity_poly.pdbx_strand_id
1 'polypeptide(L)'
;MRLHHGRRRPGLAVITLAALLLAACGRSSGNPSSGGGSPSPSGTALSVQTDSVSGIGTVLANGAGLTLYHNTKETGTKIVCTGGCASFWPPVLVTGSLPQDTGMITGTFGTIMRPDGTTQLTINGMPLYTYSGDSASGQASGQGIQGVWFAVSASGSSTSAAGSGGSSGGGGGGYGGYGS
;
A
#
# COMPACT_ATOMS: atom_id res chain seq x y z
N MET A 1 8.32 -53.43 -16.18
CA MET A 1 8.90 -54.42 -15.24
C MET A 1 9.98 -53.74 -14.42
N ARG A 2 9.88 -53.83 -13.07
CA ARG A 2 10.92 -53.54 -12.05
C ARG A 2 11.36 -52.06 -11.92
N LEU A 3 11.57 -51.47 -10.74
CA LEU A 3 11.59 -51.94 -9.34
C LEU A 3 11.34 -50.73 -8.42
N HIS A 4 10.61 -50.96 -7.33
CA HIS A 4 10.48 -50.04 -6.20
C HIS A 4 11.83 -49.80 -5.50
N HIS A 5 12.07 -48.58 -5.01
CA HIS A 5 12.78 -48.37 -3.75
C HIS A 5 12.19 -47.17 -3.00
N GLY A 6 11.29 -47.48 -2.06
CA GLY A 6 10.96 -46.59 -0.97
C GLY A 6 12.07 -46.58 0.08
N ARG A 7 12.20 -45.47 0.79
CA ARG A 7 12.80 -45.47 2.13
C ARG A 7 12.13 -44.40 2.99
N ARG A 8 11.07 -44.83 3.66
CA ARG A 8 10.53 -44.20 4.87
C ARG A 8 11.63 -44.23 5.95
N ARG A 9 11.73 -43.18 6.76
CA ARG A 9 12.36 -43.28 8.08
C ARG A 9 11.45 -42.61 9.13
N PRO A 10 10.91 -43.39 10.08
CA PRO A 10 10.16 -42.91 11.24
C PRO A 10 11.13 -42.56 12.37
N GLY A 11 10.66 -41.78 13.34
CA GLY A 11 11.41 -41.49 14.57
C GLY A 11 10.54 -40.86 15.64
N LEU A 12 9.70 -41.68 16.30
CA LEU A 12 9.22 -41.45 17.66
C LEU A 12 10.40 -41.59 18.64
N ALA A 13 10.44 -40.81 19.73
CA ALA A 13 10.61 -41.31 21.12
C ALA A 13 10.74 -40.16 22.15
N VAL A 14 9.84 -40.06 23.16
CA VAL A 14 9.98 -40.50 24.59
C VAL A 14 10.53 -39.36 25.49
N ILE A 15 9.72 -38.65 26.29
CA ILE A 15 9.20 -38.90 27.67
C ILE A 15 10.30 -38.98 28.77
N THR A 16 10.27 -38.02 29.73
CA THR A 16 10.57 -38.15 31.18
C THR A 16 10.20 -36.80 31.84
N LEU A 17 9.12 -36.61 32.59
CA LEU A 17 8.75 -37.04 33.97
C LEU A 17 9.72 -36.58 35.08
N ALA A 18 9.33 -35.56 35.87
CA ALA A 18 9.61 -35.47 37.32
C ALA A 18 8.75 -34.37 37.97
N ALA A 19 8.09 -34.74 39.06
CA ALA A 19 7.09 -33.97 39.83
C ALA A 19 7.71 -33.14 40.95
N LEU A 20 7.01 -32.11 41.45
CA LEU A 20 6.90 -31.83 42.89
C LEU A 20 5.70 -30.93 43.23
N LEU A 21 5.06 -31.25 44.35
CA LEU A 21 3.75 -30.83 44.84
C LEU A 21 3.78 -29.45 45.52
N LEU A 22 2.67 -28.70 45.43
CA LEU A 22 2.19 -27.92 46.58
C LEU A 22 0.67 -27.70 46.49
N ALA A 23 -0.05 -28.22 47.48
CA ALA A 23 -1.45 -27.98 47.71
C ALA A 23 -1.67 -26.54 48.22
N ALA A 24 -2.64 -25.83 47.64
CA ALA A 24 -3.27 -24.68 48.28
C ALA A 24 -4.77 -24.70 47.95
N CYS A 25 -5.57 -25.06 48.94
CA CYS A 25 -7.01 -24.84 48.93
C CYS A 25 -7.28 -23.34 49.07
N GLY A 26 -8.01 -22.77 48.11
CA GLY A 26 -8.51 -21.41 48.18
C GLY A 26 -9.75 -21.27 47.31
N ARG A 27 -10.91 -21.67 47.84
CA ARG A 27 -12.21 -21.29 47.29
C ARG A 27 -12.56 -19.92 47.86
N SER A 28 -12.45 -18.88 47.03
CA SER A 28 -13.06 -17.59 47.30
C SER A 28 -13.88 -17.21 46.07
N SER A 29 -15.20 -17.28 46.22
CA SER A 29 -16.15 -16.68 45.29
C SER A 29 -15.90 -15.17 45.28
N GLY A 30 -15.49 -14.62 44.15
CA GLY A 30 -15.31 -13.17 44.03
C GLY A 30 -14.78 -12.77 42.67
N ASN A 31 -15.60 -12.01 41.94
CA ASN A 31 -15.35 -11.24 40.72
C ASN A 31 -15.12 -12.02 39.41
N PRO A 32 -16.02 -11.89 38.41
CA PRO A 32 -15.55 -11.91 37.04
C PRO A 32 -14.69 -10.66 36.85
N SER A 33 -13.39 -10.83 37.04
CA SER A 33 -12.39 -9.85 36.66
C SER A 33 -12.56 -9.56 35.18
N SER A 34 -12.77 -8.28 34.91
CA SER A 34 -12.11 -7.56 33.84
C SER A 34 -12.38 -8.15 32.46
N GLY A 35 -13.32 -7.50 31.76
CA GLY A 35 -13.26 -7.42 30.31
C GLY A 35 -11.90 -6.86 29.91
N GLY A 36 -10.92 -7.76 29.77
CA GLY A 36 -9.72 -7.52 29.00
C GLY A 36 -10.19 -7.35 27.58
N GLY A 37 -10.45 -6.10 27.19
CA GLY A 37 -10.51 -5.74 25.80
C GLY A 37 -9.23 -6.27 25.18
N SER A 38 -9.37 -7.31 24.36
CA SER A 38 -8.31 -7.74 23.46
C SER A 38 -7.77 -6.46 22.81
N PRO A 39 -6.46 -6.16 22.86
CA PRO A 39 -5.96 -5.03 22.11
C PRO A 39 -6.29 -5.32 20.65
N SER A 40 -7.35 -4.67 20.15
CA SER A 40 -7.57 -4.59 18.72
C SER A 40 -6.28 -4.00 18.18
N PRO A 41 -5.58 -4.67 17.25
CA PRO A 41 -4.39 -4.07 16.66
C PRO A 41 -4.90 -2.79 16.00
N SER A 42 -4.65 -1.65 16.66
CA SER A 42 -4.75 -0.34 16.04
C SER A 42 -3.67 -0.33 14.98
N GLY A 43 -3.99 -0.88 13.80
CA GLY A 43 -3.09 -0.92 12.68
C GLY A 43 -2.62 0.50 12.44
N THR A 44 -1.30 0.72 12.46
CA THR A 44 -0.70 2.01 12.17
C THR A 44 -1.29 2.51 10.85
N ALA A 45 -1.91 3.69 10.88
CA ALA A 45 -2.55 4.25 9.71
C ALA A 45 -1.50 4.42 8.59
N LEU A 46 -1.85 3.97 7.39
CA LEU A 46 -1.01 4.19 6.22
C LEU A 46 -0.97 5.69 5.92
N SER A 47 0.23 6.27 5.80
CA SER A 47 0.39 7.69 5.47
C SER A 47 0.66 7.87 3.98
N VAL A 48 -0.10 8.76 3.34
CA VAL A 48 0.13 9.25 1.98
C VAL A 48 0.17 10.77 2.01
N GLN A 49 1.13 11.32 1.30
CA GLN A 49 1.39 12.75 1.21
C GLN A 49 1.60 13.16 -0.25
N THR A 50 1.84 14.44 -0.48
CA THR A 50 2.26 14.93 -1.79
C THR A 50 3.74 15.32 -1.74
N ASP A 51 4.43 15.13 -2.86
CA ASP A 51 5.82 15.54 -3.03
C ASP A 51 6.00 16.18 -4.42
N SER A 52 7.00 17.05 -4.55
CA SER A 52 7.32 17.73 -5.81
C SER A 52 8.47 17.02 -6.50
N VAL A 53 8.23 16.51 -7.70
CA VAL A 53 9.25 15.86 -8.52
C VAL A 53 9.59 16.74 -9.72
N SER A 54 10.88 17.05 -9.88
CA SER A 54 11.37 17.86 -11.00
C SER A 54 11.01 17.21 -12.34
N GLY A 55 10.42 17.98 -13.25
CA GLY A 55 10.00 17.52 -14.58
C GLY A 55 8.69 16.71 -14.62
N ILE A 56 8.06 16.41 -13.47
CA ILE A 56 6.76 15.72 -13.41
C ILE A 56 5.69 16.60 -12.74
N GLY A 57 6.06 17.31 -11.67
CA GLY A 57 5.16 18.13 -10.87
C GLY A 57 4.82 17.48 -9.52
N THR A 58 3.67 17.84 -8.96
CA THR A 58 3.22 17.34 -7.65
C THR A 58 2.59 15.94 -7.78
N VAL A 59 3.17 14.97 -7.10
CA VAL A 59 2.79 13.55 -7.11
C VAL A 59 2.49 13.05 -5.70
N LEU A 60 1.85 11.89 -5.61
CA LEU A 60 1.65 11.18 -4.35
C LEU A 60 2.93 10.48 -3.92
N ALA A 61 3.19 10.48 -2.62
CA ALA A 61 4.26 9.73 -1.99
C ALA A 61 3.76 9.02 -0.72
N ASN A 62 4.38 7.91 -0.34
CA ASN A 62 4.09 7.26 0.94
C ASN A 62 4.74 8.02 2.12
N GLY A 63 4.52 7.56 3.35
CA GLY A 63 5.11 8.15 4.56
C GLY A 63 6.65 8.16 4.61
N ALA A 64 7.33 7.39 3.75
CA ALA A 64 8.79 7.41 3.61
C ALA A 64 9.29 8.33 2.47
N GLY A 65 8.38 9.04 1.79
CA GLY A 65 8.72 9.92 0.66
C GLY A 65 8.86 9.20 -0.69
N LEU A 66 8.56 7.90 -0.78
CA LEU A 66 8.65 7.19 -2.06
C LEU A 66 7.43 7.50 -2.93
N THR A 67 7.69 7.91 -4.17
CA THR A 67 6.66 8.19 -5.18
C THR A 67 5.73 6.99 -5.39
N LEU A 68 4.44 7.27 -5.54
CA LEU A 68 3.42 6.27 -5.84
C LEU A 68 3.10 6.24 -7.33
N TYR A 69 3.00 5.03 -7.85
CA TYR A 69 2.81 4.73 -9.26
C TYR A 69 1.56 3.91 -9.49
N HIS A 70 1.07 3.99 -10.73
CA HIS A 70 0.03 3.13 -11.26
C HIS A 70 0.50 2.46 -12.56
N ASN A 71 0.07 1.22 -12.78
CA ASN A 71 0.25 0.50 -14.03
C ASN A 71 -0.96 0.71 -14.93
N THR A 72 -0.81 1.39 -16.07
CA THR A 72 -1.92 1.74 -16.97
C THR A 72 -2.58 0.53 -17.64
N LYS A 73 -2.01 -0.68 -17.51
CA LYS A 73 -2.67 -1.93 -17.93
C LYS A 73 -3.66 -2.44 -16.89
N GLU A 74 -3.64 -1.92 -15.66
CA GLU A 74 -4.60 -2.21 -14.60
C GLU A 74 -5.77 -1.24 -14.69
N THR A 75 -6.92 -1.73 -15.16
CA THR A 75 -8.16 -0.94 -15.22
C THR A 75 -9.22 -1.52 -14.29
N GLY A 76 -9.95 -0.63 -13.62
CA GLY A 76 -10.95 -1.03 -12.62
C GLY A 76 -10.33 -1.88 -11.51
N THR A 77 -10.88 -3.06 -11.28
CA THR A 77 -10.44 -3.97 -10.21
C THR A 77 -9.44 -5.03 -10.67
N LYS A 78 -8.85 -4.89 -11.85
CA LYS A 78 -7.92 -5.89 -12.39
C LYS A 78 -6.49 -5.61 -11.96
N ILE A 79 -5.89 -6.55 -11.23
CA ILE A 79 -4.47 -6.54 -10.89
C ILE A 79 -3.72 -7.48 -11.85
N VAL A 80 -2.72 -6.93 -12.56
CA VAL A 80 -1.82 -7.66 -13.44
C VAL A 80 -0.44 -7.80 -12.82
N CYS A 81 -0.03 -6.87 -11.95
CA CYS A 81 1.27 -6.91 -11.30
C CYS A 81 1.27 -7.85 -10.08
N THR A 82 1.65 -9.10 -10.33
CA THR A 82 1.77 -10.16 -9.32
C THR A 82 3.13 -10.87 -9.46
N GLY A 83 3.49 -11.71 -8.47
CA GLY A 83 4.74 -12.46 -8.50
C GLY A 83 5.97 -11.56 -8.66
N GLY A 84 6.85 -11.88 -9.60
CA GLY A 84 8.08 -11.11 -9.85
C GLY A 84 7.85 -9.64 -10.22
N CYS A 85 6.69 -9.29 -10.80
CA CYS A 85 6.35 -7.88 -11.01
C CYS A 85 6.30 -7.12 -9.68
N ALA A 86 5.67 -7.72 -8.66
CA ALA A 86 5.51 -7.13 -7.34
C ALA A 86 6.82 -7.01 -6.55
N SER A 87 7.90 -7.65 -7.00
CA SER A 87 9.24 -7.46 -6.43
C SER A 87 9.88 -6.15 -6.88
N PHE A 88 9.62 -5.70 -8.12
CA PHE A 88 10.08 -4.41 -8.65
C PHE A 88 9.08 -3.29 -8.38
N TRP A 89 7.81 -3.64 -8.30
CA TRP A 89 6.70 -2.74 -8.04
C TRP A 89 5.95 -3.22 -6.79
N PRO A 90 6.50 -3.00 -5.59
CA PRO A 90 5.83 -3.42 -4.37
C PRO A 90 4.45 -2.75 -4.24
N PRO A 91 3.38 -3.51 -3.97
CA PRO A 91 2.07 -2.92 -3.74
C PRO A 91 2.08 -2.12 -2.44
N VAL A 92 1.39 -0.99 -2.43
CA VAL A 92 1.15 -0.24 -1.20
C VAL A 92 0.06 -0.95 -0.40
N LEU A 93 0.45 -1.74 0.61
CA LEU A 93 -0.48 -2.54 1.40
C LEU A 93 -1.16 -1.73 2.50
N VAL A 94 -2.42 -2.07 2.76
CA VAL A 94 -3.25 -1.51 3.82
C VAL A 94 -3.47 -2.57 4.88
N THR A 95 -2.86 -2.38 6.06
CA THR A 95 -3.01 -3.27 7.23
C THR A 95 -3.81 -2.63 8.37
N GLY A 96 -4.27 -1.40 8.18
CA GLY A 96 -5.02 -0.62 9.17
C GLY A 96 -6.03 0.28 8.47
N SER A 97 -6.20 1.50 9.00
CA SER A 97 -7.08 2.49 8.39
C SER A 97 -6.52 3.01 7.06
N LEU A 98 -7.42 3.41 6.17
CA LEU A 98 -7.08 4.17 4.98
C LEU A 98 -6.35 5.48 5.35
N PRO A 99 -5.48 5.99 4.45
CA PRO A 99 -4.88 7.31 4.63
C PRO A 99 -5.97 8.37 4.80
N GLN A 100 -5.75 9.29 5.73
CA GLN A 100 -6.56 10.49 5.82
C GLN A 100 -6.15 11.46 4.73
N ASP A 101 -7.14 12.08 4.10
CA ASP A 101 -6.89 13.22 3.22
C ASP A 101 -6.35 14.39 4.06
N THR A 102 -5.19 14.89 3.65
CA THR A 102 -4.52 16.05 4.27
C THR A 102 -4.98 17.38 3.66
N GLY A 103 -6.00 17.37 2.81
CA GLY A 103 -6.58 18.52 2.12
C GLY A 103 -5.87 18.88 0.80
N MET A 104 -4.74 18.25 0.51
CA MET A 104 -4.00 18.42 -0.74
C MET A 104 -4.31 17.32 -1.77
N ILE A 105 -4.91 16.21 -1.35
CA ILE A 105 -5.16 15.05 -2.19
C ILE A 105 -6.64 15.02 -2.53
N THR A 106 -6.99 15.39 -3.76
CA THR A 106 -8.39 15.47 -4.18
C THR A 106 -8.93 14.16 -4.74
N GLY A 107 -8.07 13.16 -4.94
CA GLY A 107 -8.49 11.81 -5.32
C GLY A 107 -9.08 11.03 -4.14
N THR A 108 -9.96 10.08 -4.43
CA THR A 108 -10.63 9.26 -3.40
C THR A 108 -9.82 8.01 -3.11
N PHE A 109 -9.36 7.85 -1.86
CA PHE A 109 -8.74 6.60 -1.43
C PHE A 109 -9.75 5.46 -1.31
N GLY A 110 -9.28 4.26 -1.62
CA GLY A 110 -10.03 3.02 -1.47
C GLY A 110 -9.08 1.85 -1.31
N THR A 111 -9.63 0.64 -1.36
CA THR A 111 -8.82 -0.57 -1.33
C THR A 111 -9.25 -1.57 -2.39
N ILE A 112 -8.34 -2.48 -2.70
CA ILE A 112 -8.60 -3.63 -3.54
C ILE A 112 -7.97 -4.89 -2.93
N MET A 113 -8.69 -6.01 -2.99
CA MET A 113 -8.15 -7.30 -2.58
C MET A 113 -7.30 -7.89 -3.70
N ARG A 114 -6.05 -8.20 -3.39
CA ARG A 114 -5.10 -8.83 -4.31
C ARG A 114 -5.33 -10.34 -4.41
N PRO A 115 -4.91 -10.98 -5.52
CA PRO A 115 -4.98 -12.43 -5.67
C PRO A 115 -4.20 -13.23 -4.60
N ASP A 116 -3.20 -12.61 -3.99
CA ASP A 116 -2.41 -13.17 -2.89
C ASP A 116 -3.08 -13.04 -1.50
N GLY A 117 -4.29 -12.46 -1.44
CA GLY A 117 -5.06 -12.27 -0.21
C GLY A 117 -4.72 -11.01 0.57
N THR A 118 -3.74 -10.20 0.12
CA THR A 118 -3.42 -8.92 0.74
C THR A 118 -4.35 -7.80 0.25
N THR A 119 -4.49 -6.74 1.05
CA THR A 119 -5.29 -5.56 0.70
C THR A 119 -4.37 -4.43 0.26
N GLN A 120 -4.59 -3.89 -0.94
CA GLN A 120 -3.78 -2.83 -1.52
C GLN A 120 -4.55 -1.50 -1.57
N LEU A 121 -3.83 -0.41 -1.37
CA LEU A 121 -4.35 0.95 -1.49
C LEU A 121 -4.67 1.27 -2.96
N THR A 122 -5.80 1.92 -3.17
CA THR A 122 -6.16 2.51 -4.46
C THR A 122 -6.43 3.99 -4.31
N ILE A 123 -6.27 4.76 -5.38
CA ILE A 123 -6.86 6.11 -5.51
C ILE A 123 -7.69 6.19 -6.79
N ASN A 124 -8.92 6.67 -6.68
CA ASN A 124 -9.91 6.66 -7.78
C ASN A 124 -10.04 5.26 -8.43
N GLY A 125 -9.90 4.19 -7.63
CA GLY A 125 -9.92 2.80 -8.08
C GLY A 125 -8.64 2.28 -8.74
N MET A 126 -7.61 3.12 -8.94
CA MET A 126 -6.31 2.69 -9.48
C MET A 126 -5.43 2.09 -8.37
N PRO A 127 -4.93 0.84 -8.50
CA PRO A 127 -3.99 0.25 -7.54
C PRO A 127 -2.66 1.03 -7.51
N LEU A 128 -2.17 1.29 -6.30
CA LEU A 128 -0.96 2.07 -6.05
C LEU A 128 0.23 1.19 -5.68
N TYR A 129 1.37 1.49 -6.27
CA TYR A 129 2.65 0.80 -6.07
C TYR A 129 3.76 1.78 -5.72
N THR A 130 4.79 1.30 -5.04
CA THR A 130 6.11 1.96 -5.05
C THR A 130 6.99 1.34 -6.14
N TYR A 131 8.13 1.96 -6.41
CA TYR A 131 9.16 1.39 -7.28
C TYR A 131 10.40 1.02 -6.45
N SER A 132 10.91 -0.20 -6.63
CA SER A 132 12.07 -0.68 -5.86
C SER A 132 13.38 0.07 -6.18
N GLY A 133 13.42 0.82 -7.29
CA GLY A 133 14.56 1.65 -7.66
C GLY A 133 14.53 3.06 -7.07
N ASP A 134 13.45 3.46 -6.40
CA ASP A 134 13.40 4.72 -5.65
C ASP A 134 13.83 4.48 -4.19
N SER A 135 14.69 5.36 -3.67
CA SER A 135 15.26 5.29 -2.33
C SER A 135 15.15 6.59 -1.53
N ALA A 136 14.67 7.67 -2.13
CA ALA A 136 14.57 8.98 -1.48
C ALA A 136 13.37 9.79 -1.98
N SER A 137 12.96 10.78 -1.17
CA SER A 137 11.95 11.79 -1.54
C SER A 137 12.33 12.52 -2.82
N GLY A 138 11.33 12.91 -3.60
CA GLY A 138 11.51 13.61 -4.87
C GLY A 138 12.03 12.74 -6.02
N GLN A 139 12.29 11.44 -5.80
CA GLN A 139 12.65 10.52 -6.87
C GLN A 139 11.41 9.97 -7.56
N ALA A 140 11.46 9.90 -8.89
CA ALA A 140 10.46 9.19 -9.68
C ALA A 140 11.11 8.34 -10.79
N SER A 141 12.08 7.49 -10.43
CA SER A 141 12.87 6.71 -11.39
C SER A 141 12.04 5.62 -12.09
N GLY A 142 10.86 5.32 -11.54
CA GLY A 142 9.87 4.43 -12.15
C GLY A 142 9.07 5.06 -13.29
N GLN A 143 9.13 6.38 -13.46
CA GLN A 143 8.31 7.10 -14.44
C GLN A 143 8.57 6.59 -15.86
N GLY A 144 7.50 6.20 -16.55
CA GLY A 144 7.52 5.77 -17.93
C GLY A 144 8.14 4.38 -18.17
N ILE A 145 8.51 3.63 -17.12
CA ILE A 145 9.07 2.28 -17.31
C ILE A 145 8.09 1.42 -18.11
N GLN A 146 8.60 0.77 -19.17
CA GLN A 146 7.83 -0.03 -20.11
C GLN A 146 6.64 0.70 -20.77
N GLY A 147 6.60 2.03 -20.68
CA GLY A 147 5.48 2.85 -21.17
C GLY A 147 4.15 2.61 -20.45
N VAL A 148 4.17 1.97 -19.28
CA VAL A 148 2.94 1.62 -18.54
C VAL A 148 2.96 2.04 -17.08
N TRP A 149 4.12 2.39 -16.52
CA TRP A 149 4.24 2.82 -15.14
C TRP A 149 4.36 4.34 -15.07
N PHE A 150 3.46 4.97 -14.33
CA PHE A 150 3.43 6.43 -14.20
C PHE A 150 3.11 6.83 -12.78
N ALA A 151 3.77 7.90 -12.33
CA ALA A 151 3.49 8.52 -11.05
C ALA A 151 2.04 9.01 -11.01
N VAL A 152 1.47 9.08 -9.81
CA VAL A 152 0.09 9.51 -9.62
C VAL A 152 0.08 10.91 -9.04
N SER A 153 -0.67 11.83 -9.64
CA SER A 153 -0.83 13.21 -9.19
C SER A 153 -1.64 13.31 -7.89
N ALA A 154 -1.61 14.48 -7.25
CA ALA A 154 -2.46 14.79 -6.10
C ALA A 154 -3.97 14.63 -6.38
N SER A 155 -4.40 14.78 -7.64
CA SER A 155 -5.80 14.53 -8.05
C SER A 155 -6.15 13.05 -8.22
N GLY A 156 -5.20 12.14 -7.98
CA GLY A 156 -5.38 10.72 -8.25
C GLY A 156 -5.52 10.44 -9.74
N SER A 157 -4.81 11.20 -10.59
CA SER A 157 -4.70 10.95 -12.03
C SER A 157 -3.29 10.46 -12.34
N SER A 158 -3.16 9.56 -13.31
CA SER A 158 -1.83 9.15 -13.79
C SER A 158 -1.15 10.33 -14.52
N THR A 159 0.08 10.65 -14.15
CA THR A 159 0.87 11.68 -14.84
C THR A 159 1.40 11.08 -16.15
N SER A 160 0.62 11.16 -17.22
CA SER A 160 1.00 10.67 -18.55
C SER A 160 2.30 11.31 -19.04
N ALA A 161 3.00 10.65 -19.98
CA ALA A 161 4.11 11.25 -20.74
C ALA A 161 3.69 12.43 -21.65
N ALA A 162 2.40 12.75 -21.74
CA ALA A 162 1.90 13.89 -22.49
C ALA A 162 0.95 14.71 -21.61
N GLY A 163 1.28 15.99 -21.50
CA GLY A 163 0.32 17.04 -21.17
C GLY A 163 0.34 17.48 -19.71
N SER A 164 1.25 18.42 -19.41
CA SER A 164 1.03 19.46 -18.42
C SER A 164 -0.41 19.98 -18.51
N GLY A 165 -1.23 19.61 -17.54
CA GLY A 165 -2.59 20.10 -17.35
C GLY A 165 -2.84 20.56 -15.93
N GLY A 166 -1.78 20.94 -15.22
CA GLY A 166 -1.87 21.64 -13.95
C GLY A 166 -1.23 23.01 -14.10
N SER A 167 -2.02 24.01 -14.52
CA SER A 167 -1.70 25.41 -14.24
C SER A 167 -2.88 26.02 -13.53
N SER A 168 -2.88 25.89 -12.20
CA SER A 168 -3.61 26.77 -11.32
C SER A 168 -2.86 28.11 -11.23
N GLY A 169 -3.51 29.19 -11.68
CA GLY A 169 -3.28 30.55 -11.18
C GLY A 169 -2.29 31.43 -11.97
N GLY A 170 -2.77 32.59 -12.41
CA GLY A 170 -1.93 33.70 -12.86
C GLY A 170 -2.70 34.71 -13.71
N GLY A 171 -3.15 35.82 -13.10
CA GLY A 171 -3.95 36.85 -13.76
C GLY A 171 -3.20 37.70 -14.79
N GLY A 172 -3.98 38.46 -15.58
CA GLY A 172 -3.47 39.57 -16.38
C GLY A 172 -4.32 39.92 -17.60
N GLY A 173 -4.65 41.21 -17.73
CA GLY A 173 -4.79 41.86 -19.04
C GLY A 173 -6.21 42.13 -19.52
N GLY A 174 -6.62 43.40 -19.44
CA GLY A 174 -7.86 43.90 -20.00
C GLY A 174 -7.91 43.89 -21.54
N TYR A 175 -9.12 44.07 -22.05
CA TYR A 175 -9.36 44.48 -23.43
C TYR A 175 -10.28 45.69 -23.41
N GLY A 176 -9.76 46.81 -23.93
CA GLY A 176 -10.57 47.93 -24.36
C GLY A 176 -11.17 47.68 -25.74
N GLY A 177 -12.34 48.27 -25.97
CA GLY A 177 -12.66 49.04 -27.18
C GLY A 177 -12.73 48.33 -28.54
N TYR A 178 -13.97 48.10 -28.99
CA TYR A 178 -14.54 48.58 -30.27
C TYR A 178 -16.08 48.44 -30.11
N GLY A 179 -16.96 49.36 -30.46
CA GLY A 179 -16.97 50.29 -31.58
C GLY A 179 -18.13 49.91 -32.50
N SER A 180 -19.33 50.45 -32.24
CA SER A 180 -20.40 50.86 -33.18
C SER A 180 -21.57 51.40 -32.37
#